data_AF-A0AAV5YSK6-F1
#
_entry.id   AF-A0AAV5YSK6-F1
#
_cell.length_a   1.000
_cell.length_b   1.000
_cell.length_c   1.000
_cell.angle_alpha   90.00
_cell.angle_beta   90.00
_cell.angle_gamma   90.00
#
_symmetry.space_group_name_H-M   'P 1'
#
loop_
_entity.id
_entity.type
_entity.pdbx_description
1 polymer ?
#
loop_
_entity_poly.entity_id
_entity_poly.type
_entity_poly.pdbx_seq_one_letter_code
_entity_poly.pdbx_strand_id
1 'polypeptide(L)'
;MREVYIEEKPGRLTAVFGLSARPDRLWIDYFRARAWYSIYDAASARFSGRRARVELLRREDLAPLSASMERFIEGANLDAELSGLP
;
A
#
# COMPACT_ATOMS: atom_id res chain seq x y z
N MET A 1 -3.02 -0.77 9.69
CA MET A 1 -1.62 -0.42 9.37
C MET A 1 -0.87 -0.19 10.68
N ARG A 2 0.35 -0.70 10.85
CA ARG A 2 1.05 -0.60 12.16
C ARG A 2 2.24 0.35 12.17
N GLU A 3 2.88 0.55 11.02
CA GLU A 3 4.08 1.38 10.89
C GLU A 3 4.05 2.10 9.53
N VAL A 4 4.40 3.38 9.51
CA VAL A 4 4.60 4.17 8.28
C VAL A 4 5.85 5.00 8.42
N TYR A 5 6.78 4.87 7.48
CA TYR A 5 8.03 5.63 7.48
C TYR A 5 8.59 5.78 6.07
N ILE A 6 9.58 6.66 5.91
CA ILE A 6 10.30 6.87 4.66
C ILE A 6 11.63 6.14 4.72
N GLU A 7 11.92 5.32 3.72
CA GLU A 7 13.27 4.85 3.40
C GLU A 7 13.88 5.80 2.35
N GLU A 8 15.06 6.34 2.66
CA GLU A 8 15.77 7.24 1.75
C GLU A 8 17.02 6.59 1.19
N LYS A 9 17.14 6.65 -0.12
CA LYS A 9 18.34 6.27 -0.87
C LYS A 9 18.75 7.44 -1.76
N PRO A 10 20.01 7.52 -2.20
CA PRO A 10 20.43 8.56 -3.14
C PRO A 10 19.48 8.63 -4.34
N GLY A 11 18.81 9.78 -4.51
CA GLY A 11 17.86 10.03 -5.60
C GLY A 11 16.49 9.34 -5.48
N ARG A 12 16.16 8.69 -4.36
CA ARG A 12 14.90 7.94 -4.22
C ARG A 12 14.33 8.00 -2.81
N LEU A 13 13.06 8.42 -2.72
CA LEU A 13 12.25 8.34 -1.50
C LEU A 13 11.25 7.20 -1.64
N THR A 14 11.12 6.36 -0.62
CA THR A 14 10.16 5.26 -0.62
C THR A 14 9.36 5.28 0.66
N ALA A 15 8.05 5.46 0.56
CA ALA A 15 7.15 5.25 1.67
C ALA A 15 6.99 3.74 1.90
N VAL A 16 7.13 3.32 3.17
CA VAL A 16 6.97 1.94 3.60
C VAL A 16 5.79 1.85 4.54
N PHE A 17 4.84 0.99 4.19
CA PHE A 17 3.61 0.76 4.96
C PHE A 17 3.62 -0.66 5.53
N GLY A 18 3.53 -0.76 6.85
CA GLY A 18 3.42 -2.00 7.59
C GLY A 18 1.98 -2.55 7.59
N LEU A 19 1.82 -3.72 6.97
CA LEU A 19 0.57 -4.48 6.92
C LEU A 19 0.43 -5.38 8.15
N SER A 20 -0.80 -5.69 8.54
CA SER A 20 -1.11 -6.59 9.67
C SER A 20 -0.70 -8.04 9.38
N ALA A 21 -0.90 -8.48 8.15
CA ALA A 21 -0.57 -9.82 7.66
C ALA A 21 0.24 -9.75 6.35
N ARG A 22 0.81 -10.89 5.94
CA ARG A 22 1.43 -11.00 4.60
C ARG A 22 0.28 -11.08 3.59
N PRO A 23 0.17 -10.15 2.65
CA PRO A 23 -0.90 -10.21 1.66
C PRO A 23 -0.63 -11.37 0.70
N ASP A 24 -1.67 -12.12 0.39
CA ASP A 24 -1.66 -13.09 -0.70
C ASP A 24 -1.90 -12.42 -2.05
N ARG A 25 -1.97 -13.23 -3.11
CA ARG A 25 -2.16 -12.74 -4.48
C ARG A 25 -3.53 -12.07 -4.67
N LEU A 26 -4.59 -12.67 -4.13
CA LEU A 26 -5.95 -12.18 -4.33
C LEU A 26 -6.14 -10.83 -3.65
N TRP A 27 -5.65 -10.69 -2.42
CA TRP A 27 -5.64 -9.42 -1.71
C TRP A 27 -4.88 -8.34 -2.49
N ILE A 28 -3.72 -8.68 -3.06
CA ILE A 28 -2.94 -7.74 -3.89
C ILE A 28 -3.74 -7.30 -5.12
N ASP A 29 -4.48 -8.20 -5.75
CA ASP A 29 -5.30 -7.87 -6.91
C ASP A 29 -6.44 -6.91 -6.53
N TYR A 30 -7.12 -7.12 -5.39
CA TYR A 30 -8.13 -6.18 -4.87
C TYR A 30 -7.54 -4.81 -4.53
N PHE A 31 -6.40 -4.80 -3.83
CA PHE A 31 -5.68 -3.58 -3.51
C PHE A 31 -5.35 -2.79 -4.78
N ARG A 32 -4.80 -3.46 -5.80
CA ARG A 32 -4.43 -2.83 -7.07
C ARG A 32 -5.63 -2.28 -7.82
N ALA A 33 -6.74 -3.01 -7.84
CA ALA A 33 -7.99 -2.54 -8.45
C ALA A 33 -8.49 -1.25 -7.78
N ARG A 34 -8.45 -1.17 -6.44
CA ARG A 34 -8.86 0.03 -5.69
C ARG A 34 -7.88 1.19 -5.84
N ALA A 35 -6.59 0.90 -5.87
CA ALA A 35 -5.53 1.88 -5.99
C ALA A 35 -5.30 2.36 -7.44
N TRP A 36 -6.02 1.82 -8.43
CA TRP A 36 -5.83 2.09 -9.85
C TRP A 36 -5.88 3.58 -10.20
N TYR A 37 -6.74 4.35 -9.53
CA TYR A 37 -6.90 5.79 -9.73
C TYR A 37 -6.06 6.65 -8.77
N SER A 38 -5.07 6.06 -8.09
CA SER A 38 -4.22 6.79 -7.15
C SER A 38 -3.32 7.77 -7.90
N ILE A 39 -3.32 9.03 -7.47
CA ILE A 39 -2.39 10.06 -7.95
C ILE A 39 -0.92 9.79 -7.58
N TYR A 40 -0.68 8.85 -6.65
CA TYR A 40 0.64 8.48 -6.14
C TYR A 40 1.12 7.12 -6.70
N ASP A 41 0.48 6.62 -7.76
CA ASP A 41 0.79 5.31 -8.36
C ASP A 41 0.81 4.16 -7.33
N ALA A 42 -0.10 4.22 -6.34
CA ALA A 42 -0.18 3.23 -5.28
C ALA A 42 -0.49 1.82 -5.84
N ALA A 43 -1.12 1.70 -7.00
CA ALA A 43 -1.33 0.41 -7.68
C ALA A 43 -0.01 -0.30 -8.03
N SER A 44 1.06 0.45 -8.24
CA SER A 44 2.40 -0.09 -8.50
C SER A 44 3.19 -0.44 -7.23
N ALA A 45 2.52 -0.43 -6.06
CA ALA A 45 3.13 -0.80 -4.79
C ALA A 45 3.85 -2.15 -4.87
N ARG A 46 5.07 -2.18 -4.33
CA ARG A 46 5.86 -3.41 -4.22
C ARG A 46 5.63 -4.06 -2.86
N PHE A 47 5.14 -5.30 -2.88
CA PHE A 47 4.88 -6.07 -1.68
C PHE A 47 6.05 -6.98 -1.34
N SER A 48 6.48 -6.99 -0.08
CA SER A 48 7.51 -7.91 0.42
C SER A 48 7.28 -8.20 1.90
N GLY A 49 7.01 -9.47 2.22
CA GLY A 49 6.59 -9.87 3.55
C GLY A 49 5.31 -9.13 3.96
N ARG A 50 5.37 -8.39 5.07
CA ARG A 50 4.26 -7.56 5.57
C ARG A 50 4.43 -6.07 5.25
N ARG A 51 5.15 -5.75 4.17
CA ARG A 51 5.45 -4.35 3.80
C ARG A 51 4.96 -4.07 2.38
N ALA A 52 4.25 -2.96 2.22
CA ALA A 52 3.99 -2.34 0.94
C ALA A 52 4.93 -1.14 0.76
N ARG A 53 5.53 -1.00 -0.42
CA ARG A 53 6.44 0.09 -0.74
C ARG A 53 5.94 0.88 -1.93
N VAL A 54 5.85 2.19 -1.76
CA VAL A 54 5.42 3.13 -2.80
C VAL A 54 6.49 4.20 -2.94
N GLU A 55 6.83 4.55 -4.17
CA GLU A 55 7.80 5.61 -4.42
C GLU A 55 7.18 6.97 -4.16
N LEU A 56 7.95 7.87 -3.55
CA LEU A 56 7.54 9.24 -3.30
C LEU A 56 8.34 10.18 -4.19
N LEU A 57 7.67 11.21 -4.71
CA LEU A 57 8.34 12.31 -5.39
C LEU A 57 8.91 13.31 -4.36
N ARG A 58 8.15 13.60 -3.30
CA ARG A 58 8.53 14.52 -2.22
C ARG A 58 8.21 13.91 -0.86
N ARG A 59 8.94 14.33 0.17
CA ARG A 59 8.66 13.87 1.55
C ARG A 59 7.29 14.34 2.03
N GLU A 60 6.86 15.53 1.61
CA GLU A 60 5.55 16.10 1.98
C GLU A 60 4.37 15.24 1.51
N ASP A 61 4.56 14.41 0.48
CA ASP A 61 3.52 13.53 -0.07
C ASP A 61 3.18 12.35 0.86
N LEU A 62 3.97 12.09 1.90
CA LEU A 62 3.78 10.93 2.78
C LEU A 62 2.41 10.95 3.46
N ALA A 63 2.02 12.07 4.05
CA ALA A 63 0.76 12.18 4.79
C ALA A 63 -0.47 11.93 3.90
N PRO A 64 -0.64 12.62 2.74
CA PRO A 64 -1.78 12.36 1.86
C PRO A 64 -1.73 10.97 1.21
N LEU A 65 -0.54 10.43 0.92
CA LEU A 65 -0.41 9.04 0.48
C LEU A 65 -0.86 8.07 1.58
N SER A 66 -0.47 8.30 2.84
CA SER A 66 -0.83 7.44 3.97
C SER A 66 -2.34 7.34 4.14
N ALA A 67 -3.06 8.46 4.09
CA ALA A 67 -4.53 8.47 4.16
C ALA A 67 -5.16 7.72 2.98
N SER A 68 -4.57 7.79 1.78
CA SER A 68 -5.05 7.03 0.62
C SER A 68 -4.79 5.53 0.79
N MET A 69 -3.60 5.16 1.25
CA MET A 69 -3.19 3.79 1.51
C MET A 69 -4.08 3.10 2.55
N GLU A 70 -4.46 3.80 3.62
CA GLU A 70 -5.41 3.28 4.61
C GLU A 70 -6.72 2.84 3.96
N ARG A 71 -7.34 3.71 3.14
CA ARG A 71 -8.59 3.37 2.45
C ARG A 71 -8.45 2.22 1.46
N PHE A 72 -7.33 2.14 0.74
CA PHE A 72 -7.08 1.04 -0.21
C PHE A 72 -6.90 -0.29 0.53
N ILE A 73 -6.15 -0.29 1.64
CA ILE A 73 -5.92 -1.45 2.50
C ILE A 73 -7.22 -1.93 3.13
N GLU A 74 -8.00 -1.02 3.72
CA GLU A 74 -9.30 -1.33 4.32
C GLU A 74 -10.25 -1.96 3.29
N GLY A 75 -10.29 -1.37 2.09
CA GLY A 75 -11.08 -1.91 1.00
C GLY A 75 -10.66 -3.30 0.56
N ALA A 76 -9.35 -3.52 0.39
CA ALA A 76 -8.82 -4.82 0.00
C ALA A 76 -9.05 -5.90 1.08
N ASN A 77 -8.97 -5.53 2.37
CA ASN A 77 -9.33 -6.43 3.46
C ASN A 77 -10.80 -6.84 3.36
N LEU A 78 -11.70 -5.88 3.15
CA LEU A 78 -13.13 -6.17 3.02
C LEU A 78 -13.42 -7.10 1.84
N ASP A 79 -12.84 -6.85 0.67
CA ASP A 79 -13.04 -7.69 -0.51
C ASP A 79 -12.48 -9.10 -0.29
N ALA A 80 -11.32 -9.23 0.33
CA ALA A 80 -10.72 -10.52 0.65
C ALA A 80 -11.58 -11.33 1.63
N GLU A 81 -12.08 -10.69 2.70
CA GLU A 81 -12.99 -11.31 3.67
C GLU A 81 -14.30 -11.79 3.01
N LEU A 82 -14.89 -10.96 2.14
CA LEU A 82 -16.13 -11.29 1.44
C LEU A 82 -15.96 -12.39 0.38
N SER A 83 -14.75 -12.54 -0.16
CA SER A 83 -14.46 -13.53 -1.20
C SER A 83 -14.42 -14.97 -0.67
N GLY A 84 -14.38 -15.16 0.66
CA GLY A 84 -14.54 -16.47 1.30
C GLY A 84 -13.49 -17.51 0.92
N LEU A 85 -12.38 -17.10 0.29
CA LEU A 85 -11.24 -17.97 0.04
C LEU A 85 -10.36 -17.97 1.31
N PRO A 86 -9.93 -19.16 1.77
CA PRO A 86 -9.15 -19.31 3.00
C PRO A 86 -7.80 -18.59 2.96
#